data_AF-A0A920UBL5-F1
#
_entry.id   AF-A0A920UBL5-F1
#
_cell.length_a   1.000
_cell.length_b   1.000
_cell.length_c   1.000
_cell.angle_alpha   90.00
_cell.angle_beta   90.00
_cell.angle_gamma   90.00
#
_symmetry.space_group_name_H-M   'P 1'
#
loop_
_entity.id
_entity.type
_entity.pdbx_description
1 polymer ?
#
loop_
_entity_poly.entity_id
_entity_poly.type
_entity_poly.pdbx_seq_one_letter_code
_entity_poly.pdbx_strand_id
1 'polypeptide(L)'
;MVTERLSPWATYQPQHALGARAALAELAPHLVGLDPTAVGRVGAVMDAALMGHRYAKAAVDVACWDATGKAYGVRVCDLLGGCCARAGAVLPWGADRLT
;
A
#
# COMPACT_ATOMS: atom_id res chain seq x y z
N MET A 1 -18.00 23.67 -16.65
CA MET A 1 -17.31 22.82 -17.65
C MET A 1 -15.87 22.64 -17.19
N VAL A 2 -15.61 21.60 -16.40
CA VAL A 2 -14.26 21.25 -15.91
C VAL A 2 -13.58 20.46 -17.02
N THR A 3 -12.54 21.03 -17.61
CA THR A 3 -11.65 20.30 -18.50
C THR A 3 -10.61 19.60 -17.61
N GLU A 4 -10.93 18.38 -17.16
CA GLU A 4 -9.90 17.50 -16.61
C GLU A 4 -8.96 17.15 -17.76
N ARG A 5 -7.82 17.84 -17.80
CA ARG A 5 -6.68 17.44 -18.61
C ARG A 5 -6.20 16.10 -18.08
N LEU A 6 -6.76 15.01 -18.60
CA LEU A 6 -6.23 13.67 -18.42
C LEU A 6 -4.74 13.74 -18.77
N SER A 7 -3.90 13.69 -17.75
CA SER A 7 -2.46 13.63 -17.92
C SER A 7 -2.11 12.37 -18.70
N PRO A 8 -1.04 12.37 -19.52
CA PRO A 8 -0.73 11.26 -20.42
C PRO A 8 -0.58 9.88 -19.73
N TRP A 9 -0.38 9.87 -18.42
CA TRP A 9 -0.30 8.68 -17.59
C TRP A 9 -1.66 8.10 -17.15
N ALA A 10 -2.78 8.80 -17.37
CA ALA A 10 -4.14 8.31 -17.16
C ALA A 10 -4.66 7.43 -18.32
N THR A 11 -3.74 6.96 -19.17
CA THR A 11 -4.01 5.95 -20.21
C THR A 11 -4.48 4.66 -19.55
N TYR A 12 -5.45 3.96 -20.17
CA TYR A 12 -5.92 2.65 -19.69
C TYR A 12 -4.73 1.71 -19.42
N GLN A 13 -4.64 1.24 -18.19
CA GLN A 13 -3.72 0.17 -17.80
C GLN A 13 -4.56 -1.08 -17.47
N PRO A 14 -4.08 -2.29 -17.79
CA PRO A 14 -4.74 -3.52 -17.35
C PRO A 14 -4.95 -3.55 -15.82
N GLN A 15 -4.09 -2.87 -15.06
CA GLN A 15 -4.13 -2.70 -13.60
C GLN A 15 -4.70 -1.32 -13.19
N HIS A 16 -5.88 -0.97 -13.67
CA HIS A 16 -6.53 0.31 -13.40
C HIS A 16 -7.31 0.33 -12.07
N ALA A 17 -7.67 1.53 -11.60
CA ALA A 17 -8.27 1.76 -10.29
C ALA A 17 -9.60 1.00 -10.05
N LEU A 18 -10.45 0.86 -11.08
CA LEU A 18 -11.71 0.12 -10.95
C LEU A 18 -11.46 -1.38 -10.72
N GLY A 19 -10.52 -1.98 -11.47
CA GLY A 19 -10.08 -3.36 -11.22
C GLY A 19 -9.47 -3.53 -9.83
N ALA A 20 -8.74 -2.54 -9.33
CA ALA A 20 -8.16 -2.58 -7.98
C ALA A 20 -9.25 -2.62 -6.91
N ARG A 21 -10.26 -1.78 -7.04
CA ARG A 21 -11.40 -1.75 -6.12
C ARG A 21 -12.18 -3.07 -6.12
N ALA A 22 -12.41 -3.65 -7.29
CA ALA A 22 -13.06 -4.94 -7.39
C ALA A 22 -12.24 -6.04 -6.70
N ALA A 23 -10.93 -6.11 -6.99
CA ALA A 23 -10.04 -7.08 -6.34
C ALA A 23 -9.98 -6.91 -4.81
N LEU A 24 -9.99 -5.67 -4.30
CA LEU A 24 -10.02 -5.41 -2.87
C LEU A 24 -11.35 -5.84 -2.22
N ALA A 25 -12.48 -5.66 -2.91
CA ALA A 25 -13.77 -6.12 -2.42
C ALA A 25 -13.82 -7.65 -2.28
N GLU A 26 -13.24 -8.38 -3.24
CA GLU A 26 -13.12 -9.84 -3.19
C GLU A 26 -12.16 -10.31 -2.08
N LEU A 27 -11.05 -9.58 -1.83
CA LEU A 27 -10.09 -9.93 -0.78
C LEU A 27 -10.61 -9.62 0.64
N ALA A 28 -11.40 -8.56 0.80
CA ALA A 28 -11.87 -8.07 2.10
C ALA A 28 -12.38 -9.16 3.07
N PRO A 29 -13.31 -10.06 2.70
CA PRO A 29 -13.84 -11.06 3.63
C PRO A 29 -12.77 -12.04 4.14
N HIS A 30 -11.70 -12.27 3.40
CA HIS A 30 -10.62 -13.18 3.80
C HIS A 30 -9.61 -12.53 4.75
N LEU A 31 -9.57 -11.20 4.78
CA LEU A 31 -8.61 -10.42 5.55
C LEU A 31 -9.15 -9.95 6.90
N VAL A 32 -10.48 -9.81 7.02
CA VAL A 32 -11.11 -9.40 8.27
C VAL A 32 -10.87 -10.44 9.37
N GLY A 33 -10.37 -9.97 10.52
CA GLY A 33 -10.05 -10.83 11.67
C GLY A 33 -8.63 -11.40 11.67
N LEU A 34 -7.83 -11.16 10.63
CA LEU A 34 -6.41 -11.47 10.65
C LEU A 34 -5.63 -10.39 11.42
N ASP A 35 -4.54 -10.81 12.04
CA ASP A 35 -3.57 -9.90 12.64
C ASP A 35 -2.80 -9.16 11.53
N PRO A 36 -2.89 -7.82 11.44
CA PRO A 36 -2.21 -7.04 10.41
C PRO A 36 -0.69 -7.02 10.57
N THR A 37 -0.16 -7.39 11.74
CA THR A 37 1.29 -7.47 11.98
C THR A 37 1.92 -8.77 11.46
N ALA A 38 1.09 -9.80 11.22
CA ALA A 38 1.51 -11.07 10.65
C ALA A 38 1.57 -11.01 9.11
N VAL A 39 2.36 -10.07 8.56
CA VAL A 39 2.40 -9.72 7.12
C VAL A 39 2.56 -10.94 6.22
N GLY A 40 3.43 -11.90 6.58
CA GLY A 40 3.61 -13.14 5.81
C GLY A 40 2.36 -14.03 5.75
N ARG A 41 1.58 -14.09 6.85
CA ARG A 41 0.32 -14.84 6.89
C ARG A 41 -0.76 -14.15 6.06
N VAL A 42 -0.83 -12.82 6.15
CA VAL A 42 -1.74 -12.01 5.32
C VAL A 42 -1.42 -12.21 3.83
N GLY A 43 -0.13 -12.18 3.46
CA GLY A 43 0.33 -12.47 2.10
C GLY A 43 -0.11 -13.85 1.59
N ALA A 44 0.08 -14.90 2.39
CA ALA A 44 -0.33 -16.25 2.04
C ALA A 44 -1.86 -16.36 1.83
N VAL A 45 -2.66 -15.70 2.67
CA VAL A 45 -4.12 -15.66 2.50
C VAL A 45 -4.51 -14.91 1.22
N MET A 46 -3.88 -13.78 0.92
CA MET A 46 -4.12 -13.05 -0.33
C MET A 46 -3.76 -13.88 -1.57
N ASP A 47 -2.67 -14.65 -1.51
CA ASP A 47 -2.25 -15.53 -2.60
C ASP A 47 -3.18 -16.73 -2.81
N ALA A 48 -3.75 -17.27 -1.73
CA ALA A 48 -4.76 -18.31 -1.80
C ALA A 48 -6.11 -17.80 -2.32
N ALA A 49 -6.51 -16.58 -1.92
CA ALA A 49 -7.82 -16.03 -2.24
C ALA A 49 -7.93 -15.51 -3.68
N LEU A 50 -6.86 -14.94 -4.23
CA LEU A 50 -6.91 -14.30 -5.56
C LEU A 50 -5.61 -14.53 -6.34
N MET A 51 -5.72 -15.11 -7.53
CA MET A 51 -4.56 -15.26 -8.43
C MET A 51 -4.22 -13.92 -9.10
N GLY A 52 -2.95 -13.52 -9.06
CA GLY A 52 -2.48 -12.27 -9.65
C GLY A 52 -2.84 -11.03 -8.83
N HIS A 53 -3.28 -9.96 -9.51
CA HIS A 53 -3.74 -8.70 -8.90
C HIS A 53 -2.74 -8.05 -7.92
N ARG A 54 -1.44 -8.16 -8.23
CA ARG A 54 -0.33 -7.70 -7.37
C ARG A 54 -0.47 -6.24 -6.95
N TYR A 55 -1.06 -5.39 -7.78
CA TYR A 55 -1.29 -3.98 -7.48
C TYR A 55 -2.31 -3.78 -6.34
N ALA A 56 -3.38 -4.57 -6.28
CA ALA A 56 -4.34 -4.53 -5.19
C ALA A 56 -3.75 -5.14 -3.91
N LYS A 57 -3.03 -6.27 -4.03
CA LYS A 57 -2.34 -6.89 -2.90
C LYS A 57 -1.24 -6.00 -2.31
N ALA A 58 -0.52 -5.27 -3.16
CA ALA A 58 0.49 -4.31 -2.73
C ALA A 58 -0.13 -3.19 -1.87
N ALA A 59 -1.35 -2.74 -2.17
CA ALA A 59 -2.03 -1.75 -1.34
C ALA A 59 -2.30 -2.29 0.07
N VAL A 60 -2.71 -3.55 0.18
CA VAL A 60 -2.91 -4.23 1.47
C VAL A 60 -1.58 -4.43 2.19
N ASP A 61 -0.55 -4.90 1.49
CA ASP A 61 0.79 -5.11 2.07
C ASP A 61 1.38 -3.83 2.66
N VAL A 62 1.29 -2.71 1.94
CA VAL A 62 1.71 -1.39 2.44
C VAL A 62 0.93 -0.99 3.68
N ALA A 63 -0.40 -1.23 3.71
CA ALA A 63 -1.22 -0.95 4.88
C ALA A 63 -0.85 -1.83 6.09
N CYS A 64 -0.52 -3.11 5.87
CA CYS A 64 -0.03 -4.01 6.92
C CYS A 64 1.31 -3.54 7.47
N TRP A 65 2.25 -3.13 6.62
CA TRP A 65 3.53 -2.56 7.07
C TRP A 65 3.36 -1.26 7.84
N ASP A 66 2.48 -0.36 7.41
CA ASP A 66 2.15 0.88 8.14
C ASP A 66 1.54 0.58 9.52
N ALA A 67 0.57 -0.34 9.58
CA ALA A 67 -0.03 -0.79 10.85
C ALA A 67 1.02 -1.42 11.77
N THR A 68 1.93 -2.22 11.22
CA THR A 68 3.05 -2.85 11.94
C THR A 68 3.98 -1.81 12.53
N GLY A 69 4.42 -0.82 11.74
CA GLY A 69 5.25 0.29 12.22
C GLY A 69 4.57 1.08 13.35
N LYS A 70 3.28 1.38 13.20
CA LYS A 70 2.47 2.06 14.23
C LYS A 70 2.33 1.23 15.51
N ALA A 71 2.11 -0.08 15.40
CA ALA A 71 1.99 -0.98 16.55
C ALA A 71 3.30 -1.09 17.34
N TYR A 72 4.44 -1.11 16.65
CA TYR A 72 5.76 -1.17 17.28
C TYR A 72 6.36 0.20 17.64
N GLY A 73 5.73 1.31 17.22
CA GLY A 73 6.25 2.66 17.44
C GLY A 73 7.55 2.96 16.70
N VAL A 74 7.84 2.24 15.61
CA VAL A 74 9.06 2.39 14.81
C VAL A 74 8.74 2.70 13.35
N ARG A 75 9.71 3.23 12.62
CA ARG A 75 9.53 3.46 11.18
C ARG A 75 9.58 2.12 10.45
N VAL A 76 8.82 2.00 9.36
CA VAL A 76 8.82 0.78 8.53
C VAL A 76 10.23 0.44 8.03
N CYS A 77 11.05 1.44 7.69
CA CYS A 77 12.43 1.19 7.27
C CYS A 77 13.28 0.56 8.38
N ASP A 78 13.01 0.85 9.65
CA ASP A 78 13.73 0.24 10.78
C ASP A 78 13.37 -1.24 10.93
N LEU A 79 12.16 -1.64 10.56
CA LEU A 79 11.73 -3.05 10.49
C LEU A 79 12.37 -3.81 9.32
N LEU A 80 12.70 -3.11 8.23
CA LEU A 80 13.22 -3.71 6.99
C LEU A 80 14.76 -3.70 6.88
N GLY A 81 15.47 -3.44 7.98
CA GLY A 81 16.94 -3.44 8.02
C GLY A 81 17.59 -2.07 8.23
N GLY A 82 16.80 -1.03 8.51
CA GLY A 82 17.28 0.31 8.81
C GLY A 82 17.27 1.26 7.62
N CYS A 83 17.35 2.56 7.91
CA CYS A 83 17.39 3.60 6.89
C CYS A 83 18.81 3.77 6.30
N CYS A 84 18.99 3.39 5.03
CA CYS A 84 20.25 3.62 4.31
C CYS A 84 20.41 5.06 3.81
N ALA A 85 19.31 5.82 3.71
CA ALA A 85 19.35 7.23 3.37
C ALA A 85 19.69 8.06 4.62
N ARG A 86 20.52 9.11 4.46
CA ARG A 86 20.83 10.03 5.56
C ARG A 86 19.52 10.64 6.09
N ALA A 87 19.21 10.42 7.35
CA ALA A 87 18.09 11.09 8.01
C ALA A 87 18.28 12.61 7.88
N GLY A 88 17.38 13.26 7.12
CA GLY A 88 17.44 14.71 6.88
C GLY A 88 17.62 15.16 5.42
N ALA A 89 17.62 14.26 4.43
CA ALA A 89 17.45 14.68 3.05
C ALA A 89 16.01 15.18 2.85
N VAL A 90 15.79 16.49 3.03
CA VAL A 90 14.57 17.18 2.63
C VAL A 90 14.39 16.93 1.14
N LEU A 91 13.39 16.13 0.79
CA LEU A 91 12.96 15.99 -0.59
C LEU A 91 12.31 17.32 -1.03
N PRO A 92 12.45 17.72 -2.30
CA PRO A 92 11.93 19.00 -2.80
C PRO A 92 10.39 19.12 -2.79
N TRP A 93 9.68 18.12 -2.26
CA TRP A 93 8.22 18.00 -2.32
C TRP A 93 7.50 18.47 -1.04
N GLY A 94 8.14 19.31 -0.22
CA GLY A 94 7.49 20.10 0.84
C GLY A 94 6.96 19.27 2.02
N ALA A 95 7.73 19.21 3.10
CA ALA A 95 7.27 18.72 4.41
C ALA A 95 6.64 19.84 5.26
N ASP A 96 6.02 20.83 4.63
CA ASP A 96 5.43 22.03 5.24
C ASP A 96 3.90 21.98 5.22
N ARG A 97 3.28 20.94 5.81
CA ARG A 97 1.87 21.01 6.23
C ARG A 97 1.42 19.87 7.15
N LEU A 98 1.95 19.81 8.37
CA LEU A 98 1.28 19.15 9.51
C LEU A 98 1.59 19.92 10.81
N THR A 99 1.05 21.14 10.90
CA THR A 99 0.68 21.86 12.13
C THR A 99 -0.68 22.48 11.85
#